data_AF-A0A0K9YSI2-F1
#
_entry.id   AF-A0A0K9YSI2-F1
#
_cell.length_a   1.000
_cell.length_b   1.000
_cell.length_c   1.000
_cell.angle_alpha   90.00
_cell.angle_beta   90.00
_cell.angle_gamma   90.00
#
_symmetry.space_group_name_H-M   'P 1'
#
loop_
_entity.id
_entity.type
_entity.pdbx_description
1 polymer ?
#
loop_
_entity_poly.entity_id
_entity_poly.type
_entity_poly.pdbx_seq_one_letter_code
_entity_poly.pdbx_strand_id
1 'polypeptide(L)'
;MIISEETQEQLIKDVTCQYQGSEYVLNWYWSADVPCVYVHKSPYDTPFDPSQISEGQLKLYTREEYKVHKGLREKTEGIGRYTYRIFPCRLQNGKPVLLIPEGDAHIVHVSTGKAKIYYSFKRGRNWFSSYQSLQIRIFSEIPIPKDVLCYVKKEGSAPAHKDDGTSYAFIRDLEPGVNLMPEIEIKKKDVIRLFFTDGKKYGELYELIPE
;
A
#
# COMPACT_ATOMS: atom_id res chain seq x y z
N MET A 1 -5.85 27.84 -8.18
CA MET A 1 -7.06 27.02 -8.42
C MET A 1 -6.91 26.48 -9.82
N ILE A 2 -6.83 25.16 -9.96
CA ILE A 2 -6.71 24.53 -11.28
C ILE A 2 -8.06 24.65 -11.96
N ILE A 3 -8.07 25.11 -13.20
CA ILE A 3 -9.27 25.07 -14.04
C ILE A 3 -9.40 23.63 -14.53
N SER A 4 -10.54 23.02 -14.23
CA SER A 4 -10.85 21.66 -14.64
C SER A 4 -12.21 21.58 -15.32
N GLU A 5 -12.35 20.64 -16.24
CA GLU A 5 -13.58 20.39 -16.99
C GLU A 5 -13.76 18.88 -17.22
N GLU A 6 -14.99 18.40 -17.25
CA GLU A 6 -15.26 17.01 -17.57
C GLU A 6 -15.12 16.74 -19.08
N THR A 7 -14.71 15.51 -19.43
CA THR A 7 -14.66 15.06 -20.83
C THR A 7 -15.13 13.61 -20.95
N GLN A 8 -15.85 13.32 -22.03
CA GLN A 8 -16.23 11.96 -22.41
C GLN A 8 -15.22 11.30 -23.36
N GLU A 9 -14.22 12.07 -23.83
CA GLU A 9 -13.21 11.58 -24.75
C GLU A 9 -12.12 10.78 -24.01
N GLN A 10 -11.83 9.58 -24.51
CA GLN A 10 -10.72 8.75 -24.01
C GLN A 10 -9.37 9.19 -24.61
N LEU A 11 -8.94 10.41 -24.27
CA LEU A 11 -7.71 11.01 -24.77
C LEU A 11 -6.43 10.37 -24.19
N ILE A 12 -6.54 9.80 -22.99
CA ILE A 12 -5.52 9.03 -22.30
C ILE A 12 -6.13 7.70 -21.85
N LYS A 13 -5.53 6.59 -22.25
CA LYS A 13 -6.03 5.23 -21.93
C LYS A 13 -4.90 4.19 -21.98
N ASP A 14 -5.25 2.93 -21.72
CA ASP A 14 -4.32 1.80 -21.75
C ASP A 14 -3.09 2.04 -20.88
N VAL A 15 -3.32 2.61 -19.69
CA VAL A 15 -2.24 2.93 -18.75
C VAL A 15 -1.68 1.64 -18.18
N THR A 16 -0.38 1.43 -18.36
CA THR A 16 0.34 0.23 -17.93
C THR A 16 1.57 0.60 -17.11
N CYS A 17 2.01 -0.32 -16.26
CA CYS A 17 3.22 -0.20 -15.48
C CYS A 17 4.17 -1.36 -15.81
N GLN A 18 5.43 -1.05 -16.07
CA GLN A 18 6.48 -2.03 -16.33
C GLN A 18 7.64 -1.83 -15.36
N TYR A 19 8.00 -2.88 -14.63
CA TYR A 19 9.13 -2.85 -13.67
C TYR A 19 10.46 -3.09 -14.38
N GLN A 20 11.45 -2.25 -14.07
CA GLN A 20 12.80 -2.27 -14.64
C GLN A 20 13.82 -2.11 -13.50
N GLY A 21 14.07 -3.21 -12.77
CA GLY A 21 15.03 -3.20 -11.66
C GLY A 21 14.58 -2.31 -10.51
N SER A 22 15.31 -1.22 -10.26
CA SER A 22 15.01 -0.23 -9.21
C SER A 22 14.02 0.85 -9.64
N GLU A 23 13.53 0.82 -10.87
CA GLU A 23 12.56 1.78 -11.41
C GLU A 23 11.33 1.05 -11.97
N TYR A 24 10.24 1.78 -12.14
CA TYR A 24 9.13 1.37 -12.98
C TYR A 24 8.78 2.48 -13.96
N VAL A 25 8.23 2.07 -15.10
CA VAL A 25 7.87 2.95 -16.20
C VAL A 25 6.37 2.84 -16.44
N LEU A 26 5.70 3.98 -16.35
CA LEU A 26 4.30 4.11 -16.71
C LEU A 26 4.19 4.52 -18.18
N ASN A 27 3.40 3.75 -18.93
CA ASN A 27 3.12 4.00 -20.34
C ASN A 27 1.61 4.07 -20.56
N TRP A 28 1.18 4.88 -21.51
CA TRP A 28 -0.22 5.01 -21.90
C TRP A 28 -0.35 5.39 -23.36
N TYR A 29 -1.54 5.18 -23.91
CA TYR A 29 -1.93 5.78 -25.17
C TYR A 29 -2.10 7.29 -24.99
N TRP A 30 -1.41 8.06 -25.84
CA TRP A 30 -1.41 9.52 -25.81
C TRP A 30 -2.02 10.06 -27.11
N SER A 31 -3.24 10.60 -27.03
CA SER A 31 -3.94 11.18 -28.19
C SER A 31 -3.18 12.35 -28.83
N ALA A 32 -3.27 12.48 -30.15
CA ALA A 32 -2.50 13.48 -30.90
C ALA A 32 -2.75 14.93 -30.44
N ASP A 33 -3.98 15.21 -30.00
CA ASP A 33 -4.47 16.55 -29.67
C ASP A 33 -4.18 16.98 -28.23
N VAL A 34 -3.51 16.12 -27.45
CA VAL A 34 -3.13 16.40 -26.06
C VAL A 34 -1.70 16.93 -26.01
N PRO A 35 -1.47 18.21 -25.67
CA PRO A 35 -0.12 18.77 -25.55
C PRO A 35 0.62 18.31 -24.28
N CYS A 36 -0.10 18.13 -23.17
CA CYS A 36 0.47 17.75 -21.88
C CYS A 36 -0.58 17.01 -21.04
N VAL A 37 -0.11 16.37 -19.96
CA VAL A 37 -0.95 15.71 -18.97
C VAL A 37 -0.59 16.20 -17.57
N TYR A 38 -1.54 16.13 -16.65
CA TYR A 38 -1.26 16.15 -15.23
C TYR A 38 -1.24 14.73 -14.67
N VAL A 39 -0.18 14.42 -13.94
CA VAL A 39 0.00 13.14 -13.26
C VAL A 39 -0.28 13.33 -11.78
N HIS A 40 -1.27 12.63 -11.27
CA HIS A 40 -1.54 12.53 -9.84
C HIS A 40 -1.07 11.18 -9.31
N LYS A 41 -0.35 11.18 -8.18
CA LYS A 41 0.10 9.98 -7.47
C LYS A 41 -0.45 10.01 -6.05
N SER A 42 -1.15 8.96 -5.64
CA SER A 42 -1.62 8.79 -4.26
C SER A 42 -1.34 7.38 -3.75
N PRO A 43 -1.37 7.14 -2.43
CA PRO A 43 -1.50 5.78 -1.91
C PRO A 43 -2.73 5.09 -2.50
N TYR A 44 -2.64 3.77 -2.63
CA TYR A 44 -3.76 2.93 -3.06
C TYR A 44 -4.95 3.05 -2.10
N ASP A 45 -6.17 2.87 -2.61
CA ASP A 45 -7.44 3.07 -1.89
C ASP A 45 -7.68 4.45 -1.26
N THR A 46 -6.81 5.44 -1.52
CA THR A 46 -7.09 6.82 -1.11
C THR A 46 -8.31 7.33 -1.87
N PRO A 47 -9.39 7.74 -1.17
CA PRO A 47 -10.54 8.36 -1.83
C PRO A 47 -10.09 9.53 -2.68
N PHE A 48 -10.67 9.65 -3.86
CA PHE A 48 -10.28 10.68 -4.82
C PHE A 48 -11.51 11.44 -5.28
N ASP A 49 -11.48 12.75 -5.04
CA ASP A 49 -12.47 13.69 -5.52
C ASP A 49 -11.78 14.69 -6.48
N PRO A 50 -12.10 14.65 -7.79
CA PRO A 50 -11.55 15.56 -8.76
C PRO A 50 -11.74 17.04 -8.43
N SER A 51 -12.82 17.39 -7.71
CA SER A 51 -13.14 18.77 -7.35
C SER A 51 -12.23 19.34 -6.25
N GLN A 52 -11.52 18.47 -5.51
CA GLN A 52 -10.66 18.84 -4.40
C GLN A 52 -9.16 18.82 -4.74
N ILE A 53 -8.81 18.53 -5.99
CA ILE A 53 -7.40 18.45 -6.39
C ILE A 53 -6.72 19.83 -6.28
N SER A 54 -5.57 19.85 -5.62
CA SER A 54 -4.71 21.02 -5.54
C SER A 54 -3.50 20.89 -6.47
N GLU A 55 -2.93 22.04 -6.85
CA GLU A 55 -1.82 22.13 -7.81
C GLU A 55 -0.55 21.44 -7.31
N GLY A 56 -0.31 21.43 -6.00
CA GLY A 56 0.83 20.73 -5.39
C GLY A 56 0.76 19.21 -5.43
N GLN A 57 -0.40 18.63 -5.77
CA GLN A 57 -0.60 17.18 -5.89
C GLN A 57 -0.44 16.68 -7.33
N LEU A 58 -0.26 17.59 -8.29
CA LEU A 58 -0.15 17.27 -9.70
C LEU A 58 1.24 17.58 -10.23
N LYS A 59 1.77 16.66 -11.02
CA LYS A 59 2.97 16.87 -11.82
C LYS A 59 2.56 17.10 -13.28
N LEU A 60 2.87 18.26 -13.83
CA LEU A 60 2.72 18.50 -15.26
C LEU A 60 3.77 17.67 -16.02
N TYR A 61 3.35 17.01 -17.09
CA TYR A 61 4.22 16.19 -17.92
C TYR A 61 3.89 16.39 -19.39
N THR A 62 4.88 16.75 -20.20
CA THR A 62 4.70 17.07 -21.62
C THR A 62 4.85 15.85 -22.51
N ARG A 63 4.33 15.94 -23.73
CA ARG A 63 4.47 14.87 -24.72
C ARG A 63 5.93 14.67 -25.14
N GLU A 64 6.71 15.74 -25.17
CA GLU A 64 8.14 15.75 -25.47
C GLU A 64 8.91 14.97 -24.42
N GLU A 65 8.66 15.24 -23.13
CA GLU A 65 9.24 14.47 -22.02
C GLU A 65 8.87 12.99 -22.12
N TYR A 66 7.59 12.68 -22.37
CA TYR A 66 7.12 11.30 -22.52
C TYR A 66 7.87 10.55 -23.63
N LYS A 67 8.10 11.20 -24.78
CA LYS A 67 8.85 10.62 -25.91
C LYS A 67 10.33 10.42 -25.57
N VAL A 68 10.97 11.40 -24.93
CA VAL A 68 12.38 11.33 -24.53
C VAL A 68 12.62 10.20 -23.53
N HIS A 69 11.74 10.06 -22.55
CA HIS A 69 11.89 9.08 -21.46
C HIS A 69 11.27 7.71 -21.76
N LYS A 70 10.53 7.61 -22.88
CA LYS A 70 9.74 6.42 -23.28
C LYS A 70 8.76 6.01 -22.19
N GLY A 71 7.95 6.97 -21.75
CA GLY A 71 7.06 6.83 -20.60
C GLY A 71 7.46 7.70 -19.42
N LEU A 72 6.62 7.71 -18.38
CA LEU A 72 6.96 8.34 -17.09
C LEU A 72 7.76 7.34 -16.25
N ARG A 73 9.01 7.71 -15.93
CA ARG A 73 9.90 6.91 -15.08
C ARG A 73 9.81 7.34 -13.63
N GLU A 74 9.65 6.37 -12.75
CA GLU A 74 9.60 6.56 -11.31
C GLU A 74 10.55 5.58 -10.63
N LYS A 75 11.22 6.02 -9.57
CA LYS A 75 12.02 5.13 -8.75
C LYS A 75 11.13 4.29 -7.85
N THR A 76 11.54 3.05 -7.64
CA THR A 76 10.96 2.16 -6.62
C THR A 76 11.51 2.59 -5.27
N GLU A 77 10.99 3.70 -4.74
CA GLU A 77 11.33 4.19 -3.40
C GLU A 77 10.27 3.72 -2.41
N GLY A 78 10.72 2.97 -1.39
CA GLY A 78 9.83 2.41 -0.37
C GLY A 78 8.95 1.26 -0.86
N ILE A 79 8.15 0.73 0.06
CA ILE A 79 7.27 -0.42 -0.18
C ILE A 79 5.82 0.04 0.02
N GLY A 80 4.96 -0.22 -0.97
CA GLY A 80 3.56 0.15 -0.90
C GLY A 80 2.80 -0.06 -2.21
N ARG A 81 1.54 0.37 -2.21
CA ARG A 81 0.70 0.44 -3.41
C ARG A 81 0.32 1.89 -3.67
N TYR A 82 0.34 2.26 -4.94
CA TYR A 82 0.03 3.61 -5.40
C TYR A 82 -1.01 3.56 -6.51
N THR A 83 -1.84 4.60 -6.57
CA THR A 83 -2.72 4.87 -7.70
C THR A 83 -2.21 6.07 -8.45
N TYR A 84 -1.93 5.87 -9.73
CA TYR A 84 -1.60 6.94 -10.67
C TYR A 84 -2.83 7.26 -11.50
N ARG A 85 -3.12 8.56 -11.63
CA ARG A 85 -4.19 9.07 -12.51
C ARG A 85 -3.56 10.06 -13.48
N ILE A 86 -3.77 9.84 -14.77
CA ILE A 86 -3.16 10.62 -15.84
C ILE A 86 -4.23 11.46 -16.52
N PHE A 87 -4.32 12.74 -16.16
CA PHE A 87 -5.34 13.65 -16.68
C PHE A 87 -4.84 14.33 -17.95
N PRO A 88 -5.54 14.21 -19.10
CA PRO A 88 -5.24 15.02 -20.26
C PRO A 88 -5.43 16.50 -19.96
N CYS A 89 -4.61 17.34 -20.58
CA CYS A 89 -4.76 18.78 -20.50
C CYS A 89 -5.00 19.35 -21.90
N ARG A 90 -5.77 20.43 -21.97
CA ARG A 90 -5.80 21.32 -23.13
C ARG A 90 -5.16 22.65 -22.78
N LEU A 91 -4.61 23.36 -23.76
CA LEU A 91 -4.09 24.71 -23.54
C LEU A 91 -5.19 25.73 -23.84
N GLN A 92 -5.52 26.56 -22.86
CA GLN A 92 -6.33 27.76 -23.03
C GLN A 92 -5.50 28.98 -22.66
N ASN A 93 -5.34 29.92 -23.60
CA ASN A 93 -4.51 31.12 -23.40
C ASN A 93 -3.09 30.77 -22.88
N GLY A 94 -2.52 29.68 -23.40
CA GLY A 94 -1.20 29.18 -23.00
C GLY A 94 -1.14 28.50 -21.62
N LYS A 95 -2.27 28.35 -20.91
CA LYS A 95 -2.34 27.68 -19.61
C LYS A 95 -3.00 26.29 -19.73
N PRO A 96 -2.48 25.27 -19.04
CA PRO A 96 -3.12 23.95 -19.02
C PRO A 96 -4.45 24.00 -18.25
N VAL A 97 -5.49 23.49 -18.88
CA VAL A 97 -6.80 23.19 -18.30
C VAL A 97 -6.91 21.68 -18.20
N LEU A 98 -7.16 21.19 -16.98
CA LEU A 98 -7.25 19.77 -16.67
C LEU A 98 -8.58 19.22 -17.20
N LEU A 99 -8.53 18.12 -17.94
CA LEU A 99 -9.72 17.41 -18.38
C LEU A 99 -9.90 16.17 -17.50
N ILE A 100 -11.09 16.01 -16.90
CA ILE A 100 -11.47 14.89 -16.05
C ILE A 100 -12.20 13.88 -16.93
N PRO A 101 -11.56 12.76 -17.32
CA PRO A 101 -12.19 11.75 -18.16
C PRO A 101 -13.23 10.95 -17.38
N GLU A 102 -14.28 10.50 -18.07
CA GLU A 102 -15.18 9.49 -17.52
C GLU A 102 -14.49 8.12 -17.38
N GLY A 103 -14.74 7.44 -16.26
CA GLY A 103 -14.24 6.09 -15.99
C GLY A 103 -12.74 6.00 -15.72
N ASP A 104 -12.24 4.75 -15.65
CA ASP A 104 -10.93 4.46 -15.05
C ASP A 104 -9.82 4.18 -16.07
N ALA A 105 -10.07 4.41 -17.36
CA ALA A 105 -9.11 4.10 -18.43
C ALA A 105 -7.77 4.84 -18.28
N HIS A 106 -7.78 5.97 -17.58
CA HIS A 106 -6.63 6.84 -17.33
C HIS A 106 -5.92 6.53 -15.99
N ILE A 107 -6.30 5.44 -15.32
CA ILE A 107 -5.84 5.05 -13.99
C ILE A 107 -4.99 3.78 -14.07
N VAL A 108 -3.92 3.72 -13.27
CA VAL A 108 -3.15 2.49 -13.06
C VAL A 108 -2.78 2.33 -11.59
N HIS A 109 -2.77 1.09 -11.13
CA HIS A 109 -2.31 0.73 -9.80
C HIS A 109 -0.93 0.09 -9.87
N VAL A 110 -0.02 0.57 -9.02
CA VAL A 110 1.38 0.14 -8.97
C VAL A 110 1.66 -0.42 -7.58
N SER A 111 2.28 -1.59 -7.50
CA SER A 111 2.79 -2.15 -6.24
C SER A 111 4.32 -2.17 -6.25
N THR A 112 4.98 -1.56 -5.28
CA THR A 112 6.45 -1.59 -5.16
C THR A 112 6.96 -2.77 -4.31
N GLY A 113 6.08 -3.74 -4.01
CA GLY A 113 6.37 -4.91 -3.17
C GLY A 113 5.43 -5.00 -1.96
N LYS A 114 5.69 -5.98 -1.08
CA LYS A 114 4.98 -6.16 0.20
C LYS A 114 5.90 -5.78 1.35
N ALA A 115 5.37 -5.03 2.31
CA ALA A 115 6.14 -4.65 3.49
C ALA A 115 6.32 -5.86 4.40
N LYS A 116 7.57 -6.11 4.83
CA LYS A 116 7.88 -7.29 5.64
C LYS A 116 7.61 -7.02 7.11
N ILE A 117 6.92 -7.97 7.74
CA ILE A 117 6.61 -7.98 9.16
C ILE A 117 7.27 -9.20 9.76
N TYR A 118 8.34 -9.00 10.51
CA TYR A 118 9.02 -10.09 11.21
C TYR A 118 8.45 -10.22 12.61
N TYR A 119 8.25 -11.43 13.10
CA TYR A 119 7.79 -11.63 14.46
C TYR A 119 8.44 -12.81 15.14
N SER A 120 8.69 -12.65 16.44
CA SER A 120 9.23 -13.68 17.31
C SER A 120 8.53 -13.70 18.66
N PHE A 121 8.74 -14.80 19.37
CA PHE A 121 8.14 -15.09 20.66
C PHE A 121 9.23 -15.28 21.72
N LYS A 122 9.30 -14.38 22.70
CA LYS A 122 10.19 -14.53 23.85
C LYS A 122 9.43 -15.14 25.02
N ARG A 123 9.79 -16.36 25.41
CA ARG A 123 9.18 -17.08 26.55
C ARG A 123 10.00 -16.89 27.82
N GLY A 124 9.34 -16.56 28.92
CA GLY A 124 9.94 -16.54 30.26
C GLY A 124 10.13 -17.94 30.82
N ARG A 125 11.13 -18.12 31.68
CA ARG A 125 11.39 -19.40 32.36
C ARG A 125 10.67 -19.43 33.71
N ASN A 126 9.64 -20.28 33.82
CA ASN A 126 9.04 -20.68 35.10
C ASN A 126 9.06 -22.21 35.21
N TRP A 127 9.94 -22.77 36.04
CA TRP A 127 10.15 -24.22 36.11
C TRP A 127 9.03 -24.95 36.86
N PHE A 128 8.38 -24.31 37.83
CA PHE A 128 7.38 -24.95 38.70
C PHE A 128 5.91 -24.60 38.39
N SER A 129 5.65 -23.61 37.53
CA SER A 129 4.29 -23.23 37.15
C SER A 129 3.82 -23.97 35.90
N SER A 130 2.51 -24.25 35.78
CA SER A 130 1.87 -24.67 34.52
C SER A 130 1.76 -23.52 33.51
N TYR A 131 2.01 -22.29 33.97
CA TYR A 131 2.02 -21.05 33.18
C TYR A 131 3.44 -20.54 32.94
N GLN A 132 3.59 -19.77 31.88
CA GLN A 132 4.81 -19.05 31.52
C GLN A 132 4.45 -17.68 30.95
N SER A 133 5.33 -16.69 31.11
CA SER A 133 5.19 -15.42 30.41
C SER A 133 5.59 -15.58 28.94
N LEU A 134 4.90 -14.85 28.07
CA LEU A 134 5.23 -14.72 26.67
C LEU A 134 5.22 -13.24 26.29
N GLN A 135 6.28 -12.80 25.63
CA GLN A 135 6.33 -11.50 24.97
C GLN A 135 6.35 -11.70 23.45
N ILE A 136 5.45 -11.01 22.76
CA ILE A 136 5.44 -10.94 21.30
C ILE A 136 6.33 -9.77 20.88
N ARG A 137 7.30 -10.03 20.01
CA ARG A 137 8.15 -9.02 19.38
C ARG A 137 7.80 -8.95 17.90
N ILE A 138 7.55 -7.75 17.40
CA ILE A 138 7.21 -7.52 15.99
C ILE A 138 8.14 -6.45 15.45
N PHE A 139 8.78 -6.68 14.30
CA PHE A 139 9.52 -5.68 13.55
C PHE A 139 8.76 -5.34 12.27
N SER A 140 8.66 -4.05 11.95
CA SER A 140 8.08 -3.55 10.70
C SER A 140 8.95 -2.45 10.10
N GLU A 141 9.01 -2.39 8.77
CA GLU A 141 9.69 -1.32 8.02
C GLU A 141 8.83 -0.05 7.90
N ILE A 142 7.51 -0.19 8.04
CA ILE A 142 6.53 0.90 7.89
C ILE A 142 5.52 0.90 9.05
N PRO A 143 4.76 2.00 9.27
CA PRO A 143 3.66 1.99 10.23
C PRO A 143 2.59 0.97 9.83
N ILE A 144 2.05 0.22 10.80
CA ILE A 144 0.99 -0.78 10.57
C ILE A 144 -0.19 -0.51 11.51
N PRO A 145 -1.40 -0.30 10.98
CA PRO A 145 -2.60 -0.18 11.80
C PRO A 145 -2.86 -1.43 12.66
N LYS A 146 -3.34 -1.22 13.89
CA LYS A 146 -3.58 -2.29 14.88
C LYS A 146 -4.55 -3.37 14.43
N ASP A 147 -5.45 -3.04 13.52
CA ASP A 147 -6.46 -3.93 12.96
C ASP A 147 -5.92 -4.79 11.82
N VAL A 148 -4.67 -4.64 11.40
CA VAL A 148 -4.04 -5.49 10.36
C VAL A 148 -3.72 -6.89 10.88
N LEU A 149 -3.24 -7.00 12.13
CA LEU A 149 -2.78 -8.25 12.72
C LEU A 149 -3.63 -8.67 13.91
N CYS A 150 -3.68 -9.98 14.14
CA CYS A 150 -4.11 -10.58 15.39
C CYS A 150 -3.14 -11.69 15.80
N TYR A 151 -3.20 -12.10 17.07
CA TYR A 151 -2.55 -13.34 17.51
C TYR A 151 -3.60 -14.34 17.96
N VAL A 152 -3.39 -15.60 17.59
CA VAL A 152 -4.28 -16.71 17.96
C VAL A 152 -3.57 -17.62 18.92
N LYS A 153 -4.29 -18.01 19.98
CA LYS A 153 -3.84 -18.98 20.98
C LYS A 153 -4.62 -20.28 20.83
N LYS A 154 -3.92 -21.40 20.78
CA LYS A 154 -4.50 -22.75 20.72
C LYS A 154 -3.73 -23.69 21.64
N GLU A 155 -4.44 -24.52 22.39
CA GLU A 155 -3.82 -25.52 23.26
C GLU A 155 -3.34 -26.73 22.44
N GLY A 156 -2.11 -27.19 22.68
CA GLY A 156 -1.56 -28.45 22.18
C GLY A 156 -1.01 -28.44 20.75
N SER A 157 -1.39 -27.47 19.89
CA SER A 157 -0.89 -27.37 18.51
C SER A 157 -0.91 -25.94 17.99
N ALA A 158 -0.12 -25.67 16.96
CA ALA A 158 -0.13 -24.35 16.30
C ALA A 158 -1.45 -24.09 15.58
N PRO A 159 -2.04 -22.89 15.70
CA PRO A 159 -3.18 -22.49 14.89
C PRO A 159 -2.88 -22.57 13.38
N ALA A 160 -3.81 -23.11 12.61
CA ALA A 160 -3.74 -23.17 11.15
C ALA A 160 -4.23 -21.87 10.48
N HIS A 161 -5.21 -21.19 11.08
CA HIS A 161 -5.79 -19.93 10.59
C HIS A 161 -6.28 -19.05 11.75
N LYS A 162 -6.71 -17.82 11.46
CA LYS A 162 -7.13 -16.83 12.46
C LYS A 162 -8.29 -17.30 13.38
N ASP A 163 -9.14 -18.19 12.86
CA ASP A 163 -10.29 -18.74 13.58
C ASP A 163 -10.00 -20.12 14.24
N ASP A 164 -8.76 -20.62 14.18
CA ASP A 164 -8.34 -21.92 14.76
C ASP A 164 -7.78 -21.74 16.17
N GLY A 165 -8.66 -21.33 17.10
CA GLY A 165 -8.32 -21.04 18.49
C GLY A 165 -8.96 -19.73 18.96
N THR A 166 -8.44 -19.16 20.03
CA THR A 166 -8.89 -17.86 20.53
C THR A 166 -8.06 -16.75 19.90
N SER A 167 -8.70 -15.89 19.12
CA SER A 167 -8.09 -14.72 18.47
C SER A 167 -8.11 -13.50 19.41
N TYR A 168 -7.01 -12.76 19.41
CA TYR A 168 -6.84 -11.54 20.19
C TYR A 168 -6.32 -10.42 19.30
N ALA A 169 -6.94 -9.24 19.40
CA ALA A 169 -6.54 -8.05 18.67
C ALA A 169 -5.38 -7.32 19.36
N PHE A 170 -4.58 -6.60 18.57
CA PHE A 170 -3.65 -5.62 19.11
C PHE A 170 -4.39 -4.32 19.47
N ILE A 171 -3.97 -3.67 20.55
CA ILE A 171 -4.64 -2.48 21.09
C ILE A 171 -4.06 -1.16 20.55
N ARG A 172 -2.91 -1.21 19.88
CA ARG A 172 -2.18 -0.05 19.36
C ARG A 172 -1.58 -0.37 18.01
N ASP A 173 -1.39 0.68 17.22
CA ASP A 173 -0.69 0.60 15.94
C ASP A 173 0.78 0.22 16.19
N LEU A 174 1.42 -0.35 15.16
CA LEU A 174 2.84 -0.67 15.18
C LEU A 174 3.62 0.44 14.50
N GLU A 175 4.64 0.92 15.18
CA GLU A 175 5.56 1.91 14.62
C GLU A 175 6.64 1.24 13.77
N PRO A 176 7.32 1.96 12.88
CA PRO A 176 8.53 1.47 12.24
C PRO A 176 9.58 1.04 13.27
N GLY A 177 10.24 -0.09 13.02
CA GLY A 177 11.21 -0.70 13.92
C GLY A 177 10.63 -1.79 14.83
N VAL A 178 11.25 -1.98 15.99
CA VAL A 178 10.90 -3.04 16.94
C VAL A 178 9.78 -2.60 17.86
N ASN A 179 8.68 -3.35 17.84
CA ASN A 179 7.53 -3.21 18.72
C ASN A 179 7.49 -4.38 19.71
N LEU A 180 7.61 -4.06 21.00
CA LEU A 180 7.46 -5.03 22.09
C LEU A 180 6.04 -4.96 22.64
N MET A 181 5.33 -6.08 22.55
CA MET A 181 3.99 -6.16 23.12
C MET A 181 4.06 -6.36 24.64
N PRO A 182 3.00 -5.98 25.38
CA PRO A 182 2.89 -6.34 26.79
C PRO A 182 3.07 -7.85 26.97
N GLU A 183 3.73 -8.26 28.06
CA GLU A 183 3.82 -9.68 28.40
C GLU A 183 2.43 -10.22 28.74
N ILE A 184 2.17 -11.45 28.29
CA ILE A 184 0.95 -12.19 28.61
C ILE A 184 1.31 -13.51 29.29
N GLU A 185 0.46 -13.97 30.21
CA GLU A 185 0.57 -15.32 30.77
C GLU A 185 -0.18 -16.32 29.89
N ILE A 186 0.49 -17.42 29.57
CA ILE A 186 -0.08 -18.53 28.80
C ILE A 186 0.24 -19.85 29.48
N LYS A 187 -0.59 -20.89 29.26
CA LYS A 187 -0.22 -22.24 29.68
C LYS A 187 1.00 -22.69 28.88
N LYS A 188 1.83 -23.56 29.47
CA LYS A 188 2.99 -24.16 28.76
C LYS A 188 2.62 -24.93 27.49
N LYS A 189 1.39 -25.46 27.43
CA LYS A 189 0.85 -26.19 26.26
C LYS A 189 0.22 -25.26 25.22
N ASP A 190 0.07 -23.98 25.50
CA ASP A 190 -0.50 -23.03 24.55
C ASP A 190 0.54 -22.70 23.47
N VAL A 191 0.10 -22.74 22.21
CA VAL A 191 0.87 -22.31 21.04
C VAL A 191 0.20 -21.06 20.48
N ILE A 192 1.03 -20.07 20.15
CA ILE A 192 0.58 -18.79 19.59
C ILE A 192 1.15 -18.61 18.19
N ARG A 193 0.34 -18.04 17.30
CA ARG A 193 0.73 -17.62 15.96
C ARG A 193 0.05 -16.32 15.58
N LEU A 194 0.74 -15.48 14.81
CA LEU A 194 0.18 -14.24 14.27
C LEU A 194 -0.48 -14.50 12.91
N PHE A 195 -1.54 -13.75 12.62
CA PHE A 195 -2.26 -13.76 11.36
C PHE A 195 -2.66 -12.35 10.95
N PHE A 196 -2.89 -12.15 9.66
CA PHE A 196 -3.69 -11.02 9.21
C PHE A 196 -5.16 -11.21 9.60
N THR A 197 -5.80 -10.14 10.05
CA THR A 197 -7.25 -10.14 10.35
C THR A 197 -8.08 -10.36 9.08
N ASP A 198 -7.63 -9.79 7.95
CA ASP A 198 -8.07 -10.07 6.59
C ASP A 198 -6.88 -10.49 5.72
N GLY A 199 -6.71 -11.79 5.52
CA GLY A 199 -5.61 -12.34 4.74
C GLY A 199 -5.66 -11.99 3.24
N LYS A 200 -6.84 -11.72 2.67
CA LYS A 200 -6.96 -11.33 1.26
C LYS A 200 -6.51 -9.89 1.07
N LYS A 201 -7.04 -8.98 1.90
CA LYS A 201 -6.70 -7.56 1.86
C LYS A 201 -5.24 -7.32 2.25
N TYR A 202 -4.82 -7.81 3.41
CA TYR A 202 -3.51 -7.47 3.96
C TYR A 202 -2.39 -8.35 3.40
N GLY A 203 -2.70 -9.54 2.90
CA GLY A 203 -1.73 -10.38 2.20
C GLY A 203 -1.22 -9.77 0.89
N GLU A 204 -1.92 -8.81 0.29
CA GLU A 204 -1.43 -8.04 -0.87
C GLU A 204 -0.47 -6.89 -0.48
N LEU A 205 -0.54 -6.43 0.76
CA LEU A 205 0.21 -5.28 1.28
C LEU A 205 1.44 -5.69 2.07
N TYR A 206 1.34 -6.80 2.79
CA TYR A 206 2.31 -7.21 3.79
C TYR A 206 2.71 -8.67 3.61
N GLU A 207 3.90 -8.99 4.08
CA GLU A 207 4.41 -10.35 4.21
C GLU A 207 4.73 -10.61 5.69
N LEU A 208 4.11 -11.64 6.28
CA LEU A 208 4.29 -11.97 7.69
C LEU A 208 5.28 -13.13 7.84
N ILE A 209 6.43 -12.88 8.45
CA ILE A 209 7.60 -13.76 8.49
C ILE A 209 7.91 -14.15 9.95
N PRO A 210 7.80 -15.44 10.33
CA PRO A 210 8.21 -15.90 11.65
C PRO A 210 9.75 -15.98 11.78
N GLU A 211 10.28 -15.54 12.94
CA GLU A 211 11.68 -15.68 13.37
C GLU A 211 11.86 -16.74 14.47
#